data_AF-A0A0M8JPU4-F1
#
_entry.id   AF-A0A0M8JPU4-F1
#
_cell.length_a   1.000
_cell.length_b   1.000
_cell.length_c   1.000
_cell.angle_alpha   90.00
_cell.angle_beta   90.00
_cell.angle_gamma   90.00
#
_symmetry.space_group_name_H-M   'P 1'
#
loop_
_entity.id
_entity.type
_entity.pdbx_description
1 polymer ?
#
loop_
_entity_poly.entity_id
_entity_poly.type
_entity_poly.pdbx_seq_one_letter_code
_entity_poly.pdbx_strand_id
1 'polypeptide(L)'
;MAVALTAGLLAGCSPVPTPSPTAAAAPTVLPSPVPSIPPSPQPTLTPSLTPTAELTWPTVFEPAGCQPPPEDYTRVELGSWVINRRTQAMLEHAARLYGGEIDLAGAAVTQGSYHDNGAASFGTHLGGGAVDLSVIRLPEWVVLWDEIGPALRALRAAGFAAWLRDYGELSPDSPIHIHAVAVGDAELSAAAEAQLTGEAGYFRGYDGLPAQFGAPRPDRFGGPVVCAWMRAKGYEDLRPPEARALPTALPDLTPGQTLTYTVEPGDTLPAVAARFGTQAEAVARRNGLTRVDTLAVGKVLEIVVGE
;
A
#
# COMPACT_ATOMS: atom_id res chain seq x y z
N MET A 1 -30.88 -62.93 22.92
CA MET A 1 -30.72 -62.60 24.36
C MET A 1 -31.31 -61.23 24.58
N ALA A 2 -32.43 -61.18 25.30
CA ALA A 2 -33.05 -59.97 25.84
C ALA A 2 -32.40 -59.59 27.18
N VAL A 3 -32.69 -58.37 27.66
CA VAL A 3 -32.78 -57.85 29.06
C VAL A 3 -32.44 -56.34 28.96
N ALA A 4 -33.41 -55.40 28.95
CA ALA A 4 -34.28 -54.85 30.02
C ALA A 4 -33.82 -53.39 30.32
N LEU A 5 -34.54 -52.33 29.94
CA LEU A 5 -35.75 -51.73 30.56
C LEU A 5 -35.60 -51.40 32.06
N THR A 6 -35.47 -50.11 32.38
CA THR A 6 -36.24 -49.46 33.48
C THR A 6 -36.39 -47.97 33.21
N ALA A 7 -37.65 -47.56 33.05
CA ALA A 7 -38.14 -46.20 33.05
C ALA A 7 -38.43 -45.73 34.49
N GLY A 8 -38.24 -44.44 34.76
CA GLY A 8 -38.70 -43.79 35.99
C GLY A 8 -39.64 -42.63 35.65
N LEU A 9 -40.94 -42.83 35.86
CA LEU A 9 -41.98 -41.81 35.88
C LEU A 9 -41.93 -41.06 37.22
N LEU A 10 -42.12 -39.73 37.20
CA LEU A 10 -42.79 -39.01 38.28
C LEU A 10 -43.80 -38.03 37.68
N ALA A 11 -45.03 -38.14 38.16
CA ALA A 11 -46.24 -37.46 37.71
C ALA A 11 -46.69 -36.40 38.74
N GLY A 12 -47.45 -35.41 38.25
CA GLY A 12 -48.39 -34.54 38.99
C GLY A 12 -47.78 -33.56 40.01
N CYS A 13 -48.36 -32.41 40.32
CA CYS A 13 -49.74 -31.95 40.19
C CYS A 13 -49.79 -30.41 40.04
N SER A 14 -50.76 -29.93 39.27
CA SER A 14 -51.15 -28.52 39.22
C SER A 14 -51.96 -28.12 40.48
N PRO A 15 -51.70 -26.96 41.10
CA PRO A 15 -52.58 -26.44 42.14
C PRO A 15 -53.77 -25.66 41.58
N VAL A 16 -54.92 -25.91 42.23
CA VAL A 16 -56.28 -25.37 42.05
C VAL A 16 -56.36 -23.90 42.53
N PRO A 17 -57.22 -23.04 41.94
CA PRO A 17 -57.36 -21.64 42.36
C PRO A 17 -58.21 -21.50 43.63
N THR A 18 -57.80 -20.60 44.53
CA THR A 18 -58.56 -20.21 45.74
C THR A 18 -58.98 -18.73 45.69
N PRO A 19 -60.13 -18.40 46.32
CA PRO A 19 -60.92 -17.21 46.02
C PRO A 19 -60.40 -15.91 46.66
N SER A 20 -60.72 -14.80 46.00
CA SER A 20 -60.45 -13.42 46.40
C SER A 20 -61.10 -13.06 47.75
N PRO A 21 -60.35 -12.46 48.70
CA PRO A 21 -60.93 -11.78 49.84
C PRO A 21 -61.30 -10.33 49.51
N THR A 22 -62.50 -9.98 49.96
CA THR A 22 -63.18 -8.69 49.91
C THR A 22 -62.39 -7.58 50.59
N ALA A 23 -62.52 -6.37 50.03
CA ALA A 23 -61.90 -5.13 50.50
C ALA A 23 -62.22 -4.80 51.97
N ALA A 24 -61.17 -4.56 52.75
CA ALA A 24 -61.23 -3.84 54.02
C ALA A 24 -60.51 -2.49 53.85
N ALA A 25 -61.25 -1.41 54.07
CA ALA A 25 -60.71 -0.06 54.08
C ALA A 25 -59.80 0.16 55.29
N ALA A 26 -58.60 0.70 55.05
CA ALA A 26 -57.65 1.14 56.08
C ALA A 26 -57.14 2.54 55.71
N PRO A 27 -56.78 3.37 56.71
CA PRO A 27 -56.86 4.84 56.62
C PRO A 27 -55.77 5.47 55.75
N THR A 28 -56.15 6.54 55.05
CA THR A 28 -55.27 7.41 54.27
C THR A 28 -54.22 8.05 55.17
N VAL A 29 -52.96 7.64 55.03
CA VAL A 29 -51.80 8.36 55.57
C VAL A 29 -51.47 9.49 54.60
N LEU A 30 -51.57 10.73 55.06
CA LEU A 30 -51.10 11.91 54.32
C LEU A 30 -49.58 11.83 54.14
N PRO A 31 -49.04 11.93 52.91
CA PRO A 31 -47.60 11.99 52.72
C PRO A 31 -47.05 13.33 53.25
N SER A 32 -45.94 13.26 53.99
CA SER A 32 -45.15 14.42 54.38
C SER A 32 -44.61 15.15 53.14
N PRO A 33 -44.48 16.49 53.16
CA PRO A 33 -43.93 17.23 52.04
C PRO A 33 -42.46 16.87 51.83
N VAL A 34 -42.16 16.25 50.70
CA VAL A 34 -40.78 16.06 50.22
C VAL A 34 -40.24 17.42 49.78
N PRO A 35 -39.05 17.86 50.22
CA PRO A 35 -38.44 19.08 49.70
C PRO A 35 -38.16 18.91 48.19
N SER A 36 -38.81 19.77 47.39
CA SER A 36 -38.61 19.85 45.95
C SER A 36 -37.24 20.45 45.65
N ILE A 37 -36.30 19.60 45.22
CA ILE A 37 -35.03 20.05 44.64
C ILE A 37 -35.34 20.58 43.23
N PRO A 38 -34.95 21.83 42.88
CA PRO A 38 -35.14 22.33 41.52
C PRO A 38 -34.36 21.46 40.52
N PRO A 39 -34.93 21.16 39.33
CA PRO A 39 -34.21 20.37 38.34
C PRO A 39 -32.94 21.11 37.92
N SER A 40 -31.81 20.42 38.02
CA SER A 40 -30.53 20.88 37.47
C SER A 40 -30.72 21.13 35.96
N PRO A 41 -30.20 22.23 35.38
CA PRO A 41 -30.32 22.46 33.96
C PRO A 41 -29.65 21.31 33.21
N GLN A 42 -30.48 20.54 32.50
CA GLN A 42 -30.02 19.46 31.65
C GLN A 42 -29.32 20.11 30.45
N PRO A 43 -28.06 19.76 30.12
CA PRO A 43 -27.40 20.35 28.97
C PRO A 43 -28.15 19.95 27.70
N THR A 44 -28.84 20.90 27.09
CA THR A 44 -29.40 20.74 25.76
C THR A 44 -28.23 20.63 24.79
N LEU A 45 -27.90 19.42 24.35
CA LEU A 45 -26.97 19.20 23.25
C LEU A 45 -27.66 19.68 21.98
N THR A 46 -27.47 20.95 21.63
CA THR A 46 -27.79 21.44 20.30
C THR A 46 -26.82 20.77 19.33
N PRO A 47 -27.27 19.98 18.34
CA PRO A 47 -26.38 19.48 17.31
C PRO A 47 -25.86 20.70 16.53
N SER A 48 -24.65 21.13 16.84
CA SER A 48 -23.91 22.05 15.99
C SER A 48 -23.50 21.24 14.78
N LEU A 49 -24.21 21.43 13.67
CA LEU A 49 -23.72 21.01 12.36
C LEU A 49 -22.51 21.88 12.05
N THR A 50 -21.36 21.50 12.58
CA THR A 50 -20.08 21.97 12.04
C THR A 50 -20.08 21.48 10.60
N PRO A 51 -19.94 22.34 9.58
CA PRO A 51 -19.72 21.85 8.24
C PRO A 51 -18.55 20.89 8.33
N THR A 52 -18.82 19.61 8.01
CA THR A 52 -17.77 18.61 7.88
C THR A 52 -16.82 19.21 6.87
N ALA A 53 -15.60 19.55 7.30
CA ALA A 53 -14.58 20.04 6.40
C ALA A 53 -14.59 19.08 5.20
N GLU A 54 -14.83 19.61 3.99
CA GLU A 54 -14.68 18.81 2.79
C GLU A 54 -13.32 18.15 2.90
N LEU A 55 -13.32 16.82 2.97
CA LEU A 55 -12.11 16.01 2.89
C LEU A 55 -11.56 16.25 1.48
N THR A 56 -10.81 17.34 1.31
CA THR A 56 -10.01 17.57 0.12
C THR A 56 -8.82 16.62 0.22
N TRP A 57 -9.05 15.41 -0.28
CA TRP A 57 -7.98 14.44 -0.46
C TRP A 57 -6.91 15.05 -1.37
N PRO A 58 -5.62 14.96 -1.02
CA PRO A 58 -4.57 15.48 -1.88
C PRO A 58 -4.65 14.77 -3.24
N THR A 59 -4.64 15.54 -4.32
CA THR A 59 -4.63 15.04 -5.70
C THR A 59 -3.33 14.32 -6.07
N VAL A 60 -2.35 14.30 -5.16
CA VAL A 60 -1.07 13.60 -5.29
C VAL A 60 -0.79 12.86 -3.98
N PHE A 61 -0.75 11.52 -4.06
CA PHE A 61 -0.35 10.68 -2.93
C PHE A 61 1.18 10.66 -2.81
N GLU A 62 1.70 11.08 -1.66
CA GLU A 62 3.11 10.99 -1.32
C GLU A 62 3.29 9.91 -0.25
N PRO A 63 4.00 8.80 -0.54
CA PRO A 63 4.23 7.76 0.45
C PRO A 63 4.96 8.28 1.68
N ALA A 64 4.59 7.74 2.85
CA ALA A 64 5.35 7.98 4.07
C ALA A 64 6.81 7.55 3.86
N GLY A 65 7.76 8.39 4.30
CA GLY A 65 9.19 8.15 4.10
C GLY A 65 9.81 8.92 2.94
N CYS A 66 9.05 9.67 2.13
CA CYS A 66 9.66 10.60 1.18
C CYS A 66 10.54 11.64 1.89
N GLN A 67 11.84 11.64 1.60
CA GLN A 67 12.78 12.66 2.08
C GLN A 67 13.88 12.94 1.04
N PRO A 68 14.38 14.19 0.96
CA PRO A 68 15.48 14.51 0.07
C PRO A 68 16.76 13.78 0.50
N PRO A 69 17.52 13.20 -0.44
CA PRO A 69 18.81 12.60 -0.12
C PRO A 69 19.88 13.68 0.15
N PRO A 70 20.97 13.34 0.85
CA PRO A 70 22.08 14.26 1.05
C PRO A 70 22.80 14.53 -0.28
N GLU A 71 23.37 15.73 -0.44
CA GLU A 71 24.18 16.11 -1.61
C GLU A 71 25.67 15.77 -1.36
N ASP A 72 25.95 14.52 -0.97
CA ASP A 72 27.31 14.00 -0.73
C ASP A 72 27.69 12.98 -1.79
N TYR A 73 28.60 13.37 -2.69
CA TYR A 73 29.05 12.55 -3.82
C TYR A 73 30.36 11.80 -3.53
N THR A 74 30.81 11.75 -2.27
CA THR A 74 32.01 11.01 -1.88
C THR A 74 31.85 9.53 -2.25
N ARG A 75 32.82 8.98 -2.99
CA ARG A 75 32.81 7.57 -3.38
C ARG A 75 33.12 6.67 -2.18
N VAL A 76 32.39 5.58 -2.06
CA VAL A 76 32.51 4.58 -1.01
C VAL A 76 32.37 3.18 -1.58
N GLU A 77 32.94 2.22 -0.87
CA GLU A 77 32.77 0.81 -1.17
C GLU A 77 31.55 0.25 -0.45
N LEU A 78 30.76 -0.54 -1.18
CA LEU A 78 29.66 -1.34 -0.66
C LEU A 78 29.87 -2.78 -1.14
N GLY A 79 30.41 -3.63 -0.26
CA GLY A 79 30.90 -4.95 -0.67
C GLY A 79 32.05 -4.82 -1.67
N SER A 80 31.86 -5.37 -2.87
CA SER A 80 32.84 -5.28 -3.97
C SER A 80 32.55 -4.14 -4.95
N TRP A 81 31.55 -3.31 -4.66
CA TRP A 81 31.04 -2.29 -5.57
C TRP A 81 31.36 -0.89 -5.07
N VAL A 82 31.45 0.06 -6.00
CA VAL A 82 31.60 1.49 -5.68
C VAL A 82 30.24 2.17 -5.86
N ILE A 83 29.86 3.02 -4.91
CA ILE A 83 28.73 3.95 -5.02
C ILE A 83 29.11 5.29 -4.41
N ASN A 84 28.28 6.33 -4.55
CA ASN A 84 28.48 7.57 -3.78
C ASN A 84 27.68 7.54 -2.46
N ARG A 85 28.09 8.38 -1.50
CA ARG A 85 27.45 8.52 -0.18
C ARG A 85 25.97 8.87 -0.27
N ARG A 86 25.58 9.67 -1.27
CA ARG A 86 24.18 10.00 -1.57
C ARG A 86 23.36 8.74 -1.85
N THR A 87 23.82 7.90 -2.77
CA THR A 87 23.19 6.62 -3.15
C THR A 87 23.17 5.67 -1.96
N GLN A 88 24.26 5.59 -1.20
CA GLN A 88 24.33 4.78 0.02
C GLN A 88 23.26 5.21 1.04
N ALA A 89 23.16 6.51 1.33
CA ALA A 89 22.17 7.04 2.26
C ALA A 89 20.73 6.76 1.81
N MET A 90 20.47 6.80 0.51
CA MET A 90 19.17 6.41 -0.06
C MET A 90 18.88 4.92 0.13
N LEU A 91 19.86 4.03 -0.10
CA LEU A 91 19.70 2.59 0.12
C LEU A 91 19.47 2.27 1.60
N GLU A 92 20.25 2.87 2.50
CA GLU A 92 20.05 2.74 3.95
C GLU A 92 18.67 3.23 4.38
N HIS A 93 18.18 4.30 3.76
CA HIS A 93 16.83 4.78 4.01
C HIS A 93 15.75 3.83 3.49
N ALA A 94 15.90 3.33 2.27
CA ALA A 94 15.02 2.31 1.70
C ALA A 94 14.99 1.06 2.59
N ALA A 95 16.14 0.59 3.07
CA ALA A 95 16.23 -0.54 3.99
C ALA A 95 15.43 -0.30 5.29
N ARG A 96 15.50 0.91 5.87
CA ARG A 96 14.72 1.28 7.06
C ARG A 96 13.21 1.31 6.79
N LEU A 97 12.78 1.76 5.60
CA LEU A 97 11.36 1.79 5.22
C LEU A 97 10.82 0.39 4.91
N TYR A 98 11.66 -0.46 4.32
CA TYR A 98 11.32 -1.81 3.92
C TYR A 98 11.25 -2.78 5.10
N GLY A 99 12.31 -2.85 5.91
CA GLY A 99 12.38 -3.72 7.10
C GLY A 99 12.22 -5.22 6.84
N GLY A 100 12.25 -5.66 5.58
CA GLY A 100 12.13 -7.06 5.19
C GLY A 100 13.48 -7.74 5.01
N GLU A 101 13.48 -8.84 4.28
CA GLU A 101 14.61 -9.76 4.21
C GLU A 101 15.72 -9.37 3.23
N ILE A 102 15.39 -8.72 2.11
CA ILE A 102 16.39 -8.29 1.12
C ILE A 102 17.28 -7.20 1.73
N ASP A 103 18.58 -7.45 1.87
CA ASP A 103 19.54 -6.48 2.39
C ASP A 103 19.84 -5.35 1.39
N LEU A 104 18.89 -4.42 1.22
CA LEU A 104 18.91 -3.34 0.23
C LEU A 104 20.13 -2.42 0.36
N ALA A 105 20.74 -2.34 1.53
CA ALA A 105 21.88 -1.47 1.82
C ALA A 105 23.18 -2.25 1.98
N GLY A 106 23.22 -3.51 1.53
CA GLY A 106 24.36 -4.39 1.74
C GLY A 106 24.43 -5.50 0.70
N ALA A 107 24.33 -6.75 1.15
CA ALA A 107 24.65 -7.93 0.36
C ALA A 107 23.72 -8.15 -0.85
N ALA A 108 22.53 -7.53 -0.89
CA ALA A 108 21.68 -7.61 -2.06
C ALA A 108 22.26 -6.83 -3.24
N VAL A 109 23.12 -5.83 -3.03
CA VAL A 109 23.71 -5.05 -4.13
C VAL A 109 24.68 -5.93 -4.92
N THR A 110 24.24 -6.33 -6.11
CA THR A 110 24.99 -7.17 -7.05
C THR A 110 25.66 -6.38 -8.14
N GLN A 111 25.40 -5.08 -8.24
CA GLN A 111 26.12 -4.16 -9.12
C GLN A 111 26.03 -2.73 -8.57
N GLY A 112 27.16 -2.03 -8.54
CA GLY A 112 27.21 -0.62 -8.11
C GLY A 112 27.35 0.37 -9.26
N SER A 113 27.63 1.61 -8.88
CA SER A 113 27.85 2.75 -9.78
C SER A 113 29.31 2.82 -10.26
N TYR A 114 29.59 3.73 -11.20
CA TYR A 114 30.91 3.98 -11.79
C TYR A 114 31.60 2.73 -12.35
N HIS A 115 30.81 1.76 -12.81
CA HIS A 115 31.30 0.49 -13.30
C HIS A 115 30.89 0.28 -14.75
N ASP A 116 31.85 -0.05 -15.60
CA ASP A 116 31.61 -0.47 -16.98
C ASP A 116 31.41 -2.00 -17.04
N ASN A 117 30.15 -2.43 -16.99
CA ASN A 117 29.76 -3.82 -17.18
C ASN A 117 29.59 -4.20 -18.67
N GLY A 118 30.17 -3.41 -19.58
CA GLY A 118 29.99 -3.57 -21.01
C GLY A 118 28.55 -3.31 -21.46
N ALA A 119 28.17 -3.88 -22.61
CA ALA A 119 26.88 -3.63 -23.25
C ALA A 119 25.65 -4.07 -22.42
N ALA A 120 25.84 -4.96 -21.44
CA ALA A 120 24.75 -5.53 -20.63
C ALA A 120 24.05 -4.52 -19.70
N SER A 121 24.76 -3.45 -19.31
CA SER A 121 24.21 -2.38 -18.48
C SER A 121 23.65 -1.20 -19.30
N PHE A 122 23.79 -1.22 -20.63
CA PHE A 122 23.39 -0.10 -21.51
C PHE A 122 24.00 1.26 -21.13
N GLY A 123 25.11 1.23 -20.37
CA GLY A 123 25.79 2.42 -19.86
C GLY A 123 25.15 3.07 -18.63
N THR A 124 24.08 2.52 -18.05
CA THR A 124 23.39 3.14 -16.89
C THR A 124 24.30 3.20 -15.65
N HIS A 125 25.22 2.24 -15.48
CA HIS A 125 26.14 2.19 -14.33
C HIS A 125 27.46 2.94 -14.54
N LEU A 126 27.66 3.62 -15.67
CA LEU A 126 28.91 4.36 -15.94
C LEU A 126 29.08 5.61 -15.05
N GLY A 127 27.99 6.12 -14.50
CA GLY A 127 27.96 7.27 -13.58
C GLY A 127 27.60 6.86 -12.15
N GLY A 128 27.30 7.84 -11.30
CA GLY A 128 26.72 7.66 -9.97
C GLY A 128 25.27 7.18 -10.00
N GLY A 129 24.69 6.90 -8.84
CA GLY A 129 23.24 6.76 -8.66
C GLY A 129 22.60 5.44 -9.10
N ALA A 130 23.24 4.62 -9.95
CA ALA A 130 22.69 3.35 -10.43
C ALA A 130 23.20 2.13 -9.64
N VAL A 131 22.29 1.24 -9.25
CA VAL A 131 22.59 -0.03 -8.58
C VAL A 131 21.64 -1.15 -9.04
N ASP A 132 22.14 -2.39 -9.01
CA ASP A 132 21.32 -3.60 -9.17
C ASP A 132 21.28 -4.37 -7.86
N LEU A 133 20.09 -4.84 -7.48
CA LEU A 133 19.86 -5.59 -6.26
C LEU A 133 19.30 -6.99 -6.57
N SER A 134 19.97 -8.03 -6.09
CA SER A 134 19.45 -9.39 -6.08
C SER A 134 18.15 -9.46 -5.27
N VAL A 135 17.22 -10.25 -5.81
CA VAL A 135 15.99 -10.65 -5.11
C VAL A 135 16.00 -12.15 -4.77
N ILE A 136 17.18 -12.78 -4.87
CA ILE A 136 17.40 -14.20 -4.63
C ILE A 136 18.06 -14.38 -3.28
N ARG A 137 17.46 -15.20 -2.42
CA ARG A 137 18.07 -15.69 -1.19
C ARG A 137 19.12 -16.75 -1.53
N LEU A 138 20.35 -16.50 -1.06
CA LEU A 138 21.44 -17.46 -1.10
C LEU A 138 21.62 -18.12 0.28
N PRO A 139 22.06 -19.39 0.35
CA PRO A 139 22.43 -20.27 -0.76
C PRO A 139 21.28 -21.06 -1.38
N GLU A 140 20.04 -20.88 -0.92
CA GLU A 140 18.89 -21.70 -1.35
C GLU A 140 18.46 -21.45 -2.80
N TRP A 141 18.94 -20.37 -3.43
CA TRP A 141 18.59 -19.95 -4.78
C TRP A 141 17.07 -19.74 -4.95
N VAL A 142 16.43 -19.20 -3.92
CA VAL A 142 15.00 -18.92 -3.89
C VAL A 142 14.74 -17.46 -4.19
N VAL A 143 13.92 -17.17 -5.19
CA VAL A 143 13.43 -15.82 -5.46
C VAL A 143 12.43 -15.41 -4.38
N LEU A 144 12.67 -14.25 -3.76
CA LEU A 144 11.84 -13.67 -2.70
C LEU A 144 10.66 -12.89 -3.29
N TRP A 145 9.76 -13.56 -4.01
CA TRP A 145 8.66 -12.92 -4.75
C TRP A 145 7.80 -11.98 -3.89
N ASP A 146 7.47 -12.39 -2.66
CA ASP A 146 6.64 -11.60 -1.73
C ASP A 146 7.35 -10.32 -1.25
N GLU A 147 8.69 -10.30 -1.29
CA GLU A 147 9.52 -9.20 -0.82
C GLU A 147 9.78 -8.13 -1.90
N ILE A 148 9.65 -8.50 -3.18
CA ILE A 148 9.98 -7.60 -4.30
C ILE A 148 9.10 -6.34 -4.30
N GLY A 149 7.79 -6.51 -4.16
CA GLY A 149 6.84 -5.39 -4.15
C GLY A 149 7.12 -4.40 -3.00
N PRO A 150 7.21 -4.86 -1.74
CA PRO A 150 7.64 -4.04 -0.61
C PRO A 150 8.99 -3.34 -0.81
N ALA A 151 10.01 -4.05 -1.30
CA ALA A 151 11.34 -3.48 -1.57
C ALA A 151 11.28 -2.37 -2.62
N LEU A 152 10.58 -2.58 -3.74
CA LEU A 152 10.38 -1.56 -4.78
C LEU A 152 9.70 -0.31 -4.23
N ARG A 153 8.66 -0.46 -3.38
CA ARG A 153 7.98 0.69 -2.77
C ARG A 153 8.94 1.49 -1.87
N ALA A 154 9.73 0.81 -1.06
CA ALA A 154 10.70 1.45 -0.17
C ALA A 154 11.81 2.17 -0.95
N LEU A 155 12.34 1.55 -2.00
CA LEU A 155 13.31 2.18 -2.90
C LEU A 155 12.72 3.43 -3.56
N ARG A 156 11.49 3.34 -4.07
CA ARG A 156 10.81 4.48 -4.71
C ARG A 156 10.53 5.63 -3.75
N ALA A 157 10.06 5.33 -2.53
CA ALA A 157 9.87 6.33 -1.48
C ALA A 157 11.21 6.97 -1.04
N ALA A 158 12.29 6.19 -1.00
CA ALA A 158 13.63 6.69 -0.68
C ALA A 158 14.28 7.51 -1.81
N GLY A 159 13.67 7.55 -2.99
CA GLY A 159 14.07 8.43 -4.07
C GLY A 159 14.61 7.76 -5.33
N PHE A 160 14.50 6.43 -5.45
CA PHE A 160 14.90 5.72 -6.65
C PHE A 160 13.77 5.65 -7.68
N ALA A 161 14.10 5.75 -8.96
CA ALA A 161 13.34 5.04 -9.99
C ALA A 161 13.79 3.58 -9.94
N ALA A 162 12.89 2.66 -9.59
CA ALA A 162 13.26 1.26 -9.37
C ALA A 162 12.30 0.31 -10.07
N TRP A 163 12.84 -0.68 -10.78
CA TRP A 163 12.10 -1.67 -11.56
C TRP A 163 12.61 -3.08 -11.28
N LEU A 164 11.72 -4.07 -11.30
CA LEU A 164 12.15 -5.46 -11.39
C LEU A 164 12.53 -5.78 -12.85
N ARG A 165 13.68 -6.41 -13.06
CA ARG A 165 14.05 -7.13 -14.26
C ARG A 165 13.85 -8.62 -14.02
N ASP A 166 13.04 -9.26 -14.85
CA ASP A 166 12.77 -10.69 -14.76
C ASP A 166 13.91 -11.52 -15.37
N TYR A 167 13.85 -12.82 -15.14
CA TYR A 167 14.74 -13.75 -15.85
C TYR A 167 14.59 -13.59 -17.36
N GLY A 168 15.73 -13.58 -18.06
CA GLY A 168 15.73 -13.53 -19.51
C GLY A 168 15.36 -12.18 -20.13
N GLU A 169 15.00 -11.16 -19.32
CA GLU A 169 14.41 -9.92 -19.83
C GLU A 169 15.41 -9.05 -20.60
N LEU A 170 16.67 -9.00 -20.16
CA LEU A 170 17.71 -8.21 -20.82
C LEU A 170 18.49 -9.02 -21.85
N SER A 171 18.65 -10.32 -21.57
CA SER A 171 19.26 -11.33 -22.45
C SER A 171 18.85 -12.72 -21.92
N PRO A 172 18.95 -13.81 -22.70
CA PRO A 172 18.51 -15.15 -22.26
C PRO A 172 19.02 -15.60 -20.88
N ASP A 173 20.22 -15.17 -20.50
CA ASP A 173 20.87 -15.54 -19.23
C ASP A 173 20.79 -14.44 -18.16
N SER A 174 20.08 -13.33 -18.39
CA SER A 174 20.03 -12.24 -17.42
C SER A 174 19.28 -12.69 -16.15
N PRO A 175 19.88 -12.57 -14.96
CA PRO A 175 19.24 -12.96 -13.71
C PRO A 175 18.13 -11.97 -13.33
N ILE A 176 17.16 -12.45 -12.55
CA ILE A 176 16.18 -11.59 -11.91
C ILE A 176 16.84 -10.66 -10.89
N HIS A 177 16.56 -9.36 -10.96
CA HIS A 177 17.09 -8.35 -10.04
C HIS A 177 16.23 -7.08 -10.06
N ILE A 178 16.35 -6.24 -9.05
CA ILE A 178 15.83 -4.87 -9.08
C ILE A 178 16.91 -3.96 -9.64
N HIS A 179 16.60 -3.24 -10.71
CA HIS A 179 17.43 -2.12 -11.19
C HIS A 179 16.91 -0.82 -10.58
N ALA A 180 17.78 -0.03 -9.97
CA ALA A 180 17.41 1.22 -9.31
C ALA A 180 18.35 2.39 -9.68
N VAL A 181 17.76 3.54 -10.02
CA VAL A 181 18.45 4.77 -10.40
C VAL A 181 18.06 5.90 -9.46
N ALA A 182 19.04 6.51 -8.80
CA ALA A 182 18.85 7.56 -7.81
C ALA A 182 18.42 8.87 -8.47
N VAL A 183 17.14 9.25 -8.33
CA VAL A 183 16.58 10.47 -8.94
C VAL A 183 17.35 11.69 -8.45
N GLY A 184 17.79 12.54 -9.38
CA GLY A 184 18.47 13.81 -9.07
C GLY A 184 19.90 13.67 -8.57
N ASP A 185 20.55 12.52 -8.79
CA ASP A 185 22.00 12.38 -8.60
C ASP A 185 22.73 13.17 -9.70
N ALA A 186 23.63 14.08 -9.32
CA ALA A 186 24.32 14.93 -10.29
C ALA A 186 25.35 14.18 -11.16
N GLU A 187 25.70 12.94 -10.80
CA GLU A 187 26.71 12.15 -11.48
C GLU A 187 26.11 11.00 -12.32
N LEU A 188 24.77 10.98 -12.52
CA LEU A 188 24.11 10.00 -13.40
C LEU A 188 24.77 9.97 -14.78
N SER A 189 24.87 8.77 -15.35
CA SER A 189 25.19 8.66 -16.77
C SER A 189 24.01 9.15 -17.62
N ALA A 190 24.29 9.52 -18.88
CA ALA A 190 23.24 9.91 -19.81
C ALA A 190 22.19 8.80 -20.03
N ALA A 191 22.64 7.53 -19.99
CA ALA A 191 21.74 6.39 -20.08
C ALA A 191 20.83 6.26 -18.85
N ALA A 192 21.37 6.46 -17.64
CA ALA A 192 20.58 6.44 -16.42
C ALA A 192 19.55 7.58 -16.37
N GLU A 193 19.95 8.79 -16.77
CA GLU A 193 19.03 9.94 -16.87
C GLU A 193 17.91 9.66 -17.89
N ALA A 194 18.23 9.03 -19.03
CA ALA A 194 17.22 8.65 -20.02
C ALA A 194 16.19 7.64 -19.45
N GLN A 195 16.56 6.78 -18.51
CA GLN A 195 15.61 5.90 -17.82
C GLN A 195 14.71 6.65 -16.84
N LEU A 196 15.07 7.86 -16.41
CA LEU A 196 14.19 8.69 -15.59
C LEU A 196 13.19 9.45 -16.45
N THR A 197 13.69 10.22 -17.41
CA THR A 197 12.94 11.30 -18.09
C THR A 197 12.70 11.06 -19.58
N GLY A 198 13.34 10.06 -20.18
CA GLY A 198 13.21 9.69 -21.59
C GLY A 198 11.81 9.14 -21.95
N GLU A 199 11.65 8.75 -23.21
CA GLU A 199 10.35 8.28 -23.75
C GLU A 199 9.81 7.04 -23.03
N ALA A 200 10.69 6.12 -22.64
CA ALA A 200 10.38 4.94 -21.84
C ALA A 200 10.68 5.13 -20.34
N GLY A 201 10.80 6.38 -19.88
CA GLY A 201 11.30 6.69 -18.54
C GLY A 201 10.30 6.45 -17.40
N TYR A 202 10.84 6.34 -16.19
CA TYR A 202 10.12 6.16 -14.93
C TYR A 202 8.98 7.15 -14.74
N PHE A 203 9.25 8.45 -14.93
CA PHE A 203 8.25 9.49 -14.69
C PHE A 203 7.09 9.46 -15.69
N ARG A 204 7.20 8.65 -16.76
CA ARG A 204 6.11 8.37 -17.71
C ARG A 204 5.39 7.06 -17.44
N GLY A 205 5.72 6.36 -16.35
CA GLY A 205 5.08 5.10 -15.95
C GLY A 205 5.59 3.87 -16.70
N TYR A 206 6.76 3.97 -17.34
CA TYR A 206 7.36 2.88 -18.12
C TYR A 206 8.52 2.21 -17.38
N ASP A 207 8.96 1.08 -17.91
CA ASP A 207 9.97 0.20 -17.31
C ASP A 207 11.43 0.69 -17.47
N GLY A 208 11.69 1.82 -18.14
CA GLY A 208 13.03 2.37 -18.33
C GLY A 208 13.88 1.65 -19.39
N LEU A 209 13.38 0.63 -20.08
CA LEU A 209 14.19 -0.05 -21.10
C LEU A 209 14.34 0.79 -22.37
N PRO A 210 15.55 0.83 -22.98
CA PRO A 210 15.79 1.60 -24.20
C PRO A 210 15.07 0.98 -25.41
N ALA A 211 14.85 1.79 -26.45
CA ALA A 211 14.08 1.42 -27.65
C ALA A 211 14.58 0.15 -28.39
N GLN A 212 15.84 -0.26 -28.18
CA GLN A 212 16.36 -1.53 -28.69
C GLN A 212 15.60 -2.76 -28.17
N PHE A 213 14.87 -2.61 -27.05
CA PHE A 213 13.98 -3.63 -26.47
C PHE A 213 12.54 -3.52 -26.97
N GLY A 214 12.27 -2.65 -27.96
CA GLY A 214 10.97 -2.43 -28.56
C GLY A 214 10.28 -1.16 -28.06
N ALA A 215 8.96 -1.13 -28.18
CA ALA A 215 8.15 0.00 -27.71
C ALA A 215 8.18 0.11 -26.18
N PRO A 216 8.05 1.32 -25.60
CA PRO A 216 7.97 1.53 -24.16
C PRO A 216 6.93 0.61 -23.52
N ARG A 217 7.32 -0.11 -22.46
CA ARG A 217 6.43 -1.03 -21.75
C ARG A 217 6.05 -0.43 -20.40
N PRO A 218 4.77 -0.51 -19.99
CA PRO A 218 4.36 -0.06 -18.66
C PRO A 218 5.12 -0.80 -17.56
N ASP A 219 5.43 -0.08 -16.49
CA ASP A 219 5.98 -0.69 -15.29
C ASP A 219 4.95 -1.62 -14.62
N ARG A 220 5.30 -2.91 -14.51
CA ARG A 220 4.46 -3.95 -13.89
C ARG A 220 4.16 -3.71 -12.41
N PHE A 221 4.95 -2.87 -11.72
CA PHE A 221 4.72 -2.50 -10.33
C PHE A 221 4.08 -1.12 -10.18
N GLY A 222 3.50 -0.55 -11.25
CA GLY A 222 2.69 0.66 -11.21
C GLY A 222 3.47 1.95 -11.41
N GLY A 223 2.74 3.07 -11.33
CA GLY A 223 3.22 4.40 -11.70
C GLY A 223 4.37 4.96 -10.86
N PRO A 224 4.96 6.08 -11.30
CA PRO A 224 6.05 6.71 -10.58
C PRO A 224 5.57 7.22 -9.21
N VAL A 225 6.34 6.92 -8.18
CA VAL A 225 6.28 7.67 -6.93
C VAL A 225 7.03 8.98 -7.14
N VAL A 226 6.34 10.10 -6.93
CA VAL A 226 6.91 11.44 -7.03
C VAL A 226 6.80 12.12 -5.66
N CYS A 227 7.91 12.25 -4.95
CA CYS A 227 7.98 12.94 -3.66
C CYS A 227 7.95 14.48 -3.83
N ALA A 228 7.59 15.24 -2.79
CA ALA A 228 7.58 16.70 -2.83
C ALA A 228 8.96 17.29 -3.16
N TRP A 229 10.02 16.71 -2.62
CA TRP A 229 11.38 17.15 -2.91
C TRP A 229 11.79 16.89 -4.37
N MET A 230 11.25 15.84 -5.01
CA MET A 230 11.47 15.56 -6.43
C MET A 230 10.83 16.66 -7.28
N ARG A 231 9.58 17.02 -6.98
CA ARG A 231 8.87 18.14 -7.64
C ARG A 231 9.62 19.46 -7.47
N ALA A 232 10.13 19.73 -6.27
CA ALA A 232 10.95 20.91 -6.01
C ALA A 232 12.25 20.94 -6.86
N LYS A 233 12.75 19.78 -7.30
CA LYS A 233 13.87 19.64 -8.24
C LYS A 233 13.43 19.55 -9.71
N GLY A 234 12.14 19.68 -10.02
CA GLY A 234 11.60 19.67 -11.38
C GLY A 234 11.20 18.30 -11.91
N TYR A 235 11.22 17.25 -11.09
CA TYR A 235 10.72 15.93 -11.45
C TYR A 235 9.22 15.85 -11.16
N GLU A 236 8.43 15.71 -12.22
CA GLU A 236 6.97 15.64 -12.17
C GLU A 236 6.46 14.29 -12.68
N ASP A 237 5.19 13.98 -12.40
CA ASP A 237 4.52 12.86 -13.08
C ASP A 237 4.23 13.27 -14.54
N LEU A 238 5.00 12.69 -15.47
CA LEU A 238 4.97 12.96 -16.90
C LEU A 238 4.01 12.03 -17.66
N ARG A 239 3.25 11.18 -16.96
CA ARG A 239 2.16 10.42 -17.57
C ARG A 239 1.11 11.38 -18.14
N PRO A 240 0.40 10.99 -19.20
CA PRO A 240 -0.73 11.78 -19.68
C PRO A 240 -1.83 11.85 -18.61
N PRO A 241 -2.63 12.92 -18.54
CA PRO A 241 -3.62 13.13 -17.47
C PRO A 241 -4.56 11.95 -17.26
N GLU A 242 -4.93 11.24 -18.32
CA GLU A 242 -5.79 10.05 -18.27
C GLU A 242 -5.13 8.89 -17.52
N ALA A 243 -3.80 8.78 -17.58
CA ALA A 243 -3.02 7.77 -16.85
C ALA A 243 -2.58 8.24 -15.45
N ARG A 244 -2.66 9.55 -15.17
CA ARG A 244 -2.43 10.15 -13.84
C ARG A 244 -3.68 10.13 -12.97
N ALA A 245 -4.85 10.23 -13.60
CA ALA A 245 -6.12 10.11 -12.90
C ALA A 245 -6.27 8.67 -12.41
N LEU A 246 -6.21 8.47 -11.08
CA LEU A 246 -6.96 7.37 -10.46
C LEU A 246 -8.39 7.54 -10.97
N PRO A 247 -9.04 6.59 -11.68
CA PRO A 247 -10.27 6.84 -12.40
C PRO A 247 -11.26 7.60 -11.54
N THR A 248 -11.32 8.89 -11.85
CA THR A 248 -12.15 9.86 -11.19
C THR A 248 -13.53 9.59 -11.72
N ALA A 249 -14.29 8.74 -11.02
CA ALA A 249 -15.60 8.26 -11.43
C ALA A 249 -15.64 7.78 -12.89
N LEU A 250 -15.45 6.47 -13.10
CA LEU A 250 -15.80 5.85 -14.39
C LEU A 250 -17.23 6.31 -14.78
N PRO A 251 -17.43 7.09 -15.87
CA PRO A 251 -18.72 7.72 -16.16
C PRO A 251 -19.88 6.77 -16.52
N ASP A 252 -19.72 5.46 -16.35
CA ASP A 252 -20.70 4.42 -16.73
C ASP A 252 -20.83 3.30 -15.68
N LEU A 253 -20.50 3.56 -14.42
CA LEU A 253 -20.70 2.56 -13.36
C LEU A 253 -22.16 2.45 -12.98
N THR A 254 -22.76 1.29 -13.24
CA THR A 254 -24.10 0.96 -12.75
C THR A 254 -24.00 0.29 -11.37
N PRO A 255 -24.79 0.71 -10.37
CA PRO A 255 -24.85 0.01 -9.08
C PRO A 255 -25.16 -1.48 -9.30
N GLY A 256 -24.41 -2.36 -8.64
CA GLY A 256 -24.49 -3.81 -8.81
C GLY A 256 -23.60 -4.38 -9.93
N GLN A 257 -22.93 -3.54 -10.73
CA GLN A 257 -21.94 -3.99 -11.69
C GLN A 257 -20.72 -4.58 -10.98
N THR A 258 -20.25 -5.75 -11.43
CA THR A 258 -19.00 -6.37 -10.96
C THR A 258 -17.85 -6.00 -11.88
N LEU A 259 -16.72 -5.60 -11.29
CA LEU A 259 -15.51 -5.17 -11.97
C LEU A 259 -14.29 -5.84 -11.34
N THR A 260 -13.19 -5.91 -12.09
CA THR A 260 -11.88 -6.30 -11.58
C THR A 260 -10.98 -5.09 -11.49
N TYR A 261 -10.32 -4.90 -10.35
CA TYR A 261 -9.39 -3.81 -10.09
C TYR A 261 -8.03 -4.36 -9.64
N THR A 262 -6.97 -4.02 -10.35
CA THR A 262 -5.61 -4.36 -9.94
C THR A 262 -5.09 -3.31 -8.97
N VAL A 263 -4.72 -3.73 -7.76
CA VAL A 263 -4.18 -2.86 -6.72
C VAL A 263 -2.92 -2.17 -7.21
N GLU A 264 -2.89 -0.85 -7.10
CA GLU A 264 -1.76 0.01 -7.44
C GLU A 264 -0.92 0.34 -6.19
N PRO A 265 0.36 0.74 -6.36
CA PRO A 265 1.16 1.23 -5.24
C PRO A 265 0.47 2.38 -4.48
N GLY A 266 0.35 2.23 -3.16
CA GLY A 266 -0.29 3.23 -2.31
C GLY A 266 -1.78 3.03 -2.09
N ASP A 267 -2.39 2.06 -2.77
CA ASP A 267 -3.77 1.69 -2.50
C ASP A 267 -3.96 1.13 -1.09
N THR A 268 -5.04 1.57 -0.47
CA THR A 268 -5.60 0.95 0.73
C THR A 268 -6.99 0.43 0.40
N LEU A 269 -7.45 -0.62 1.06
CA LEU A 269 -8.76 -1.20 0.78
C LEU A 269 -9.90 -0.19 0.97
N PRO A 270 -9.87 0.70 1.98
CA PRO A 270 -10.81 1.80 2.08
C PRO A 270 -10.74 2.79 0.91
N ALA A 271 -9.55 3.18 0.45
CA ALA A 271 -9.41 4.11 -0.67
C ALA A 271 -9.94 3.51 -1.98
N VAL A 272 -9.64 2.23 -2.21
CA VAL A 272 -10.13 1.48 -3.37
C VAL A 272 -11.66 1.31 -3.28
N ALA A 273 -12.21 0.93 -2.13
CA ALA A 273 -13.65 0.75 -1.98
C ALA A 273 -14.44 2.06 -2.18
N ALA A 274 -13.97 3.16 -1.59
CA ALA A 274 -14.57 4.48 -1.75
C ALA A 274 -14.63 4.92 -3.23
N ARG A 275 -13.61 4.57 -4.02
CA ARG A 275 -13.53 4.88 -5.46
C ARG A 275 -14.63 4.22 -6.30
N PHE A 276 -15.18 3.10 -5.84
CA PHE A 276 -16.29 2.42 -6.51
C PHE A 276 -17.63 2.56 -5.77
N GLY A 277 -17.68 3.45 -4.77
CA GLY A 277 -18.87 3.67 -3.96
C GLY A 277 -19.30 2.46 -3.13
N THR A 278 -18.36 1.59 -2.75
CA THR A 278 -18.63 0.39 -1.93
C THR A 278 -17.89 0.41 -0.59
N GLN A 279 -18.13 -0.59 0.25
CA GLN A 279 -17.52 -0.77 1.56
C GLN A 279 -16.26 -1.63 1.50
N ALA A 280 -15.21 -1.24 2.23
CA ALA A 280 -13.94 -1.96 2.28
C ALA A 280 -14.13 -3.41 2.74
N GLU A 281 -15.02 -3.65 3.69
CA GLU A 281 -15.36 -4.97 4.21
C GLU A 281 -16.06 -5.84 3.16
N ALA A 282 -16.86 -5.24 2.26
CA ALA A 282 -17.50 -5.96 1.17
C ALA A 282 -16.47 -6.45 0.15
N VAL A 283 -15.54 -5.56 -0.23
CA VAL A 283 -14.41 -5.91 -1.09
C VAL A 283 -13.50 -6.95 -0.40
N ALA A 284 -13.26 -6.82 0.91
CA ALA A 284 -12.47 -7.77 1.70
C ALA A 284 -13.08 -9.18 1.66
N ARG A 285 -14.37 -9.30 2.02
CA ARG A 285 -15.07 -10.59 2.05
C ARG A 285 -15.07 -11.25 0.68
N ARG A 286 -15.37 -10.47 -0.38
CA ARG A 286 -15.43 -10.96 -1.76
C ARG A 286 -14.09 -11.51 -2.23
N ASN A 287 -12.99 -10.89 -1.81
CA ASN A 287 -11.64 -11.24 -2.23
C ASN A 287 -10.87 -12.10 -1.21
N GLY A 288 -11.57 -12.66 -0.21
CA GLY A 288 -10.98 -13.50 0.83
C GLY A 288 -9.88 -12.82 1.65
N LEU A 289 -9.97 -11.50 1.83
CA LEU A 289 -8.99 -10.73 2.59
C LEU A 289 -9.26 -10.88 4.09
N THR A 290 -8.30 -11.42 4.83
CA THR A 290 -8.38 -11.62 6.30
C THR A 290 -7.86 -10.43 7.11
N ARG A 291 -7.14 -9.49 6.48
CA ARG A 291 -6.73 -8.20 7.05
C ARG A 291 -6.94 -7.08 6.02
N VAL A 292 -7.45 -5.94 6.49
CA VAL A 292 -7.82 -4.74 5.70
C VAL A 292 -6.58 -3.88 5.39
N ASP A 293 -5.46 -4.19 6.03
CA ASP A 293 -4.38 -3.26 6.33
C ASP A 293 -3.19 -3.38 5.35
N THR A 294 -3.19 -4.37 4.45
CA THR A 294 -2.13 -4.57 3.45
C THR A 294 -2.72 -5.17 2.17
N LEU A 295 -3.19 -4.30 1.28
CA LEU A 295 -3.46 -4.69 -0.10
C LEU A 295 -2.12 -4.92 -0.81
N ALA A 296 -1.89 -6.16 -1.25
CA ALA A 296 -0.73 -6.48 -2.07
C ALA A 296 -0.89 -5.81 -3.44
N VAL A 297 0.06 -4.93 -3.80
CA VAL A 297 0.13 -4.32 -5.14
C VAL A 297 0.16 -5.41 -6.21
N GLY A 298 -0.59 -5.23 -7.30
CA GLY A 298 -0.76 -6.21 -8.36
C GLY A 298 -1.85 -7.25 -8.06
N LYS A 299 -2.42 -7.30 -6.85
CA LYS A 299 -3.56 -8.17 -6.55
C LYS A 299 -4.78 -7.69 -7.33
N VAL A 300 -5.45 -8.61 -8.00
CA VAL A 300 -6.74 -8.33 -8.65
C VAL A 300 -7.85 -8.50 -7.61
N LEU A 301 -8.64 -7.44 -7.42
CA LEU A 301 -9.82 -7.40 -6.59
C LEU A 301 -11.07 -7.44 -7.45
N GLU A 302 -12.01 -8.31 -7.12
CA GLU A 302 -13.38 -8.23 -7.60
C GLU A 302 -14.14 -7.19 -6.75
N ILE A 303 -14.77 -6.22 -7.40
CA ILE A 303 -15.44 -5.09 -6.77
C ILE A 303 -16.85 -4.97 -7.36
N VAL A 304 -17.85 -4.82 -6.49
CA VAL A 304 -19.22 -4.46 -6.91
C VAL A 304 -19.46 -3.00 -6.63
N VAL A 305 -19.96 -2.28 -7.63
CA VAL A 305 -20.25 -0.85 -7.53
C VAL A 305 -21.46 -0.63 -6.60
N GLY A 306 -21.33 0.25 -5.62
CA GLY A 306 -22.47 0.67 -4.79
C GLY A 306 -22.94 -0.33 -3.74
N GLU A 307 -22.17 -1.40 -3.45
CA GLU A 307 -22.48 -2.42 -2.43
C GLU A 307 -22.20 -1.94 -1.00
#